data_AF-A0A9Y4NPX0-F1
#
_entry.id   AF-A0A9Y4NPX0-F1
#
_cell.length_a   1.000
_cell.length_b   1.000
_cell.length_c   1.000
_cell.angle_alpha   90.00
_cell.angle_beta   90.00
_cell.angle_gamma   90.00
#
_symmetry.space_group_name_H-M   'P 1'
#
loop_
_entity.id
_entity.type
_entity.pdbx_description
1 polymer ?
#
loop_
_entity_poly.entity_id
_entity_poly.type
_entity_poly.pdbx_seq_one_letter_code
_entity_poly.pdbx_strand_id
1 'polypeptide(L)'
;MIFSDGTLSAVSFALLLGITCLCDLSKGSPDFSGYLSKVLRNYTEQACDGDFLSVRCPPRTTITVQSAFYGRRGASDPQQCPHTYQALLSPYSTREDDRYCSVSTALQKMLDECQDRRSCQVLVNSRVFGTDQCPGSSKYLIVWYKCRPKCQSSVALQVLTSRCQGKKSCLVRASTRDFGDPCYAGTRKYLSVIYTC
;
A
#
# COMPACT_ATOMS: atom_id res chain seq x y z
N MET A 1 -63.36 35.78 -51.92
CA MET A 1 -62.03 35.78 -51.27
C MET A 1 -62.02 34.57 -50.36
N ILE A 2 -61.61 33.40 -50.89
CA ILE A 2 -60.31 32.70 -50.71
C ILE A 2 -60.22 31.93 -49.38
N PHE A 3 -59.81 30.66 -49.53
CA PHE A 3 -59.74 29.51 -48.61
C PHE A 3 -58.48 29.46 -47.70
N SER A 4 -58.52 28.58 -46.69
CA SER A 4 -57.61 27.42 -46.45
C SER A 4 -56.91 27.25 -45.07
N ASP A 5 -56.84 25.96 -44.71
CA ASP A 5 -56.33 25.25 -43.53
C ASP A 5 -54.86 25.48 -43.11
N GLY A 6 -54.54 25.08 -41.88
CA GLY A 6 -53.15 24.91 -41.44
C GLY A 6 -52.99 24.35 -40.02
N THR A 7 -52.79 23.05 -39.95
CA THR A 7 -52.49 22.23 -38.76
C THR A 7 -51.20 22.66 -38.05
N LEU A 8 -51.22 22.83 -36.71
CA LEU A 8 -50.01 22.79 -35.87
C LEU A 8 -50.06 21.60 -34.92
N SER A 9 -49.57 20.50 -35.46
CA SER A 9 -48.97 19.32 -34.86
C SER A 9 -48.61 19.38 -33.36
N ALA A 10 -49.08 18.37 -32.62
CA ALA A 10 -48.69 18.02 -31.24
C ALA A 10 -47.23 17.54 -31.10
N VAL A 11 -46.38 17.71 -32.12
CA VAL A 11 -44.98 17.27 -32.12
C VAL A 11 -44.02 18.31 -31.52
N SER A 12 -44.42 19.59 -31.42
CA SER A 12 -43.53 20.64 -30.85
C SER A 12 -43.44 20.66 -29.32
N PHE A 13 -44.33 19.97 -28.60
CA PHE A 13 -44.23 19.87 -27.13
C PHE A 13 -43.42 18.66 -26.65
N ALA A 14 -43.06 17.72 -27.53
CA ALA A 14 -42.25 16.56 -27.17
C ALA A 14 -40.73 16.82 -27.20
N LEU A 15 -40.28 17.93 -27.79
CA LEU A 15 -38.84 18.28 -27.84
C LEU A 15 -38.34 19.05 -26.62
N LEU A 16 -39.22 19.54 -25.73
CA LEU A 16 -38.82 20.26 -24.50
C LEU A 16 -38.87 19.38 -23.24
N LEU A 17 -39.32 18.12 -23.34
CA LEU A 17 -39.25 17.13 -22.26
C LEU A 17 -38.15 16.08 -22.49
N GLY A 18 -37.27 16.32 -23.49
CA GLY A 18 -36.19 15.40 -23.90
C GLY A 18 -34.77 15.88 -23.62
N ILE A 19 -34.57 16.94 -22.81
CA ILE A 19 -33.25 17.46 -22.43
C ILE A 19 -33.15 17.58 -20.90
N THR A 20 -33.83 16.72 -20.15
CA THR A 20 -33.50 16.50 -18.74
C THR A 20 -32.34 15.51 -18.66
N CYS A 21 -31.14 16.09 -18.65
CA CYS A 21 -29.94 15.57 -17.99
C CYS A 21 -29.46 14.16 -18.39
N LEU A 22 -28.86 14.04 -19.57
CA LEU A 22 -27.86 13.00 -19.87
C LEU A 22 -26.49 13.29 -19.20
N CYS A 23 -26.44 13.97 -18.05
CA CYS A 23 -25.19 14.28 -17.35
C CYS A 23 -24.88 13.36 -16.14
N ASP A 24 -25.63 12.28 -15.93
CA ASP A 24 -25.36 11.33 -14.83
C ASP A 24 -24.52 10.10 -15.23
N LEU A 25 -23.65 10.20 -16.25
CA LEU A 25 -22.74 9.10 -16.61
C LEU A 25 -21.24 9.45 -16.67
N SER A 26 -20.78 10.48 -15.96
CA SER A 26 -19.33 10.63 -15.72
C SER A 26 -18.97 11.47 -14.50
N LYS A 27 -19.70 11.37 -13.39
CA LYS A 27 -19.10 11.70 -12.08
C LYS A 27 -18.13 10.58 -11.69
N GLY A 28 -16.94 10.59 -12.29
CA GLY A 28 -15.79 9.91 -11.70
C GLY A 28 -15.64 10.47 -10.29
N SER A 29 -15.75 9.62 -9.27
CA SER A 29 -15.77 10.11 -7.90
C SER A 29 -14.42 10.78 -7.57
N PRO A 30 -14.41 11.98 -6.97
CA PRO A 30 -13.17 12.60 -6.48
C PRO A 30 -12.42 11.69 -5.49
N ASP A 31 -13.11 10.74 -4.88
CA ASP A 31 -12.55 9.71 -3.99
C ASP A 31 -11.61 8.73 -4.69
N PHE A 32 -11.82 8.41 -5.97
CA PHE A 32 -10.96 7.43 -6.65
C PHE A 32 -9.58 8.00 -6.99
N SER A 33 -9.53 9.26 -7.42
CA SER A 33 -8.27 9.97 -7.70
C SER A 33 -7.47 10.21 -6.42
N GLY A 34 -8.14 10.63 -5.33
CA GLY A 34 -7.53 10.79 -4.01
C GLY A 34 -7.10 9.46 -3.35
N TYR A 35 -7.75 8.36 -3.70
CA TYR A 35 -7.35 7.02 -3.26
C TYR A 35 -6.12 6.53 -4.01
N LEU A 36 -6.08 6.66 -5.34
CA LEU A 36 -4.92 6.29 -6.16
C LEU A 36 -3.66 7.06 -5.77
N SER A 37 -3.79 8.37 -5.51
CA SER A 37 -2.64 9.18 -5.07
C SER A 37 -2.10 8.76 -3.69
N LYS A 38 -2.93 8.17 -2.82
CA LYS A 38 -2.49 7.58 -1.55
C LYS A 38 -1.84 6.20 -1.76
N VAL A 39 -2.43 5.35 -2.58
CA VAL A 39 -1.92 3.97 -2.79
C VAL A 39 -0.59 3.95 -3.56
N LEU A 40 -0.41 4.85 -4.52
CA LEU A 40 0.80 4.91 -5.35
C LEU A 40 1.95 5.70 -4.70
N ARG A 41 1.73 6.27 -3.51
CA ARG A 41 2.74 7.05 -2.79
C ARG A 41 3.73 6.12 -2.08
N ASN A 42 5.00 6.54 -2.10
CA ASN A 42 6.03 5.97 -1.22
C ASN A 42 5.89 6.60 0.15
N TYR A 43 5.77 5.77 1.17
CA TYR A 43 5.70 6.19 2.56
C TYR A 43 7.02 5.91 3.28
N THR A 44 7.33 6.80 4.22
CA THR A 44 8.49 6.69 5.09
C THR A 44 8.02 7.00 6.50
N GLU A 45 8.27 6.08 7.43
CA GLU A 45 7.97 6.25 8.85
C GLU A 45 9.23 5.96 9.66
N GLN A 46 9.34 6.60 10.82
CA GLN A 46 10.54 6.53 11.65
C GLN A 46 10.22 6.64 13.14
N ALA A 47 11.06 6.03 13.98
CA ALA A 47 10.98 6.14 15.43
C ALA A 47 12.35 5.90 16.06
N CYS A 48 12.57 6.49 17.23
CA CYS A 48 13.83 6.38 17.97
C CYS A 48 13.91 5.08 18.78
N ASP A 49 15.13 4.70 19.16
CA ASP A 49 15.35 3.63 20.12
C ASP A 49 14.58 3.89 21.43
N GLY A 50 13.77 2.91 21.83
CA GLY A 50 12.83 3.00 22.96
C GLY A 50 11.38 3.30 22.57
N ASP A 51 11.13 3.86 21.38
CA ASP A 51 9.79 4.26 20.94
C ASP A 51 9.07 3.16 20.15
N PHE A 52 7.76 3.34 19.94
CA PHE A 52 6.96 2.50 19.05
C PHE A 52 6.81 3.12 17.67
N LEU A 53 7.16 2.35 16.63
CA LEU A 53 6.87 2.69 15.24
C LEU A 53 5.51 2.10 14.84
N SER A 54 4.60 2.93 14.31
CA SER A 54 3.28 2.49 13.83
C SER A 54 3.15 2.72 12.33
N VAL A 55 2.91 1.66 11.57
CA VAL A 55 2.65 1.73 10.13
C VAL A 55 1.18 1.42 9.87
N ARG A 56 0.51 2.22 9.03
CA ARG A 56 -0.89 2.02 8.69
C ARG A 56 -1.20 2.39 7.25
N CYS A 57 -1.92 1.50 6.59
CA CYS A 57 -2.43 1.70 5.24
C CYS A 57 -3.94 2.02 5.22
N PRO A 58 -4.44 2.73 4.19
CA PRO A 58 -5.86 2.98 3.98
C PRO A 58 -6.72 1.69 3.93
N PRO A 59 -8.05 1.78 4.12
CA PRO A 59 -8.94 0.63 4.02
C PRO A 59 -8.73 -0.20 2.75
N ARG A 60 -8.74 -1.54 2.91
CA ARG A 60 -8.58 -2.58 1.87
C ARG A 60 -7.29 -2.46 1.03
N THR A 61 -6.27 -1.83 1.61
CA THR A 61 -4.88 -1.98 1.19
C THR A 61 -4.07 -2.68 2.27
N THR A 62 -2.95 -3.28 1.87
CA THR A 62 -1.98 -3.89 2.78
C THR A 62 -0.61 -3.28 2.60
N ILE A 63 0.16 -3.31 3.68
CA ILE A 63 1.53 -2.82 3.74
C ILE A 63 2.41 -3.75 2.90
N THR A 64 3.22 -3.15 2.03
CA THR A 64 4.32 -3.80 1.30
C THR A 64 5.60 -3.10 1.70
N VAL A 65 6.40 -3.76 2.55
CA VAL A 65 7.70 -3.23 2.97
C VAL A 65 8.63 -3.22 1.77
N GLN A 66 9.31 -2.10 1.53
CA GLN A 66 10.31 -1.95 0.46
C GLN A 66 11.71 -2.10 1.01
N SER A 67 12.00 -1.42 2.12
CA SER A 67 13.28 -1.47 2.82
C SER A 67 13.08 -1.03 4.27
N ALA A 68 14.01 -1.39 5.16
CA ALA A 68 14.08 -0.86 6.50
C ALA A 68 15.54 -0.75 6.94
N PHE A 69 15.81 0.22 7.79
CA PHE A 69 17.12 0.46 8.38
C PHE A 69 16.95 0.69 9.87
N TYR A 70 17.75 0.00 10.67
CA TYR A 70 17.87 0.25 12.10
C TYR A 70 19.33 0.50 12.42
N GLY A 71 19.63 1.64 13.03
CA GLY A 71 20.99 2.03 13.35
C GLY A 71 21.15 3.54 13.46
N ARG A 72 22.33 4.05 13.09
CA ARG A 72 22.65 5.47 13.10
C ARG A 72 23.38 5.81 11.81
N ARG A 73 22.93 6.85 11.12
CA ARG A 73 23.72 7.55 10.12
C ARG A 73 24.44 8.70 10.83
N GLY A 74 25.60 9.09 10.33
CA GLY A 74 26.54 9.99 11.00
C GLY A 74 25.94 11.31 11.56
N ALA A 75 26.76 12.11 12.24
CA ALA A 75 26.38 13.36 12.91
C ALA A 75 25.67 14.38 12.00
N SER A 76 25.76 14.22 10.68
CA SER A 76 25.10 15.03 9.65
C SER A 76 23.68 14.58 9.28
N ASP A 77 23.14 13.52 9.89
CA ASP A 77 21.75 13.10 9.64
C ASP A 77 20.76 14.06 10.33
N PRO A 78 19.84 14.73 9.60
CA PRO A 78 18.85 15.64 10.17
C PRO A 78 17.89 15.00 11.18
N GLN A 79 17.88 13.67 11.28
CA GLN A 79 17.01 12.89 12.13
C GLN A 79 17.66 12.60 13.49
N GLN A 80 17.97 13.65 14.25
CA GLN A 80 18.50 13.53 15.61
C GLN A 80 17.41 13.02 16.56
N CYS A 81 17.41 11.71 16.83
CA CYS A 81 16.84 11.20 18.06
C CYS A 81 17.54 11.89 19.25
N PRO A 82 16.79 12.31 20.29
CA PRO A 82 17.39 12.97 21.44
C PRO A 82 18.57 12.17 21.98
N HIS A 83 19.72 12.82 22.16
CA HIS A 83 20.86 12.19 22.79
C HIS A 83 20.50 11.87 24.24
N THR A 84 20.68 10.62 24.65
CA THR A 84 20.52 10.23 26.04
C THR A 84 21.60 10.92 26.88
N TYR A 85 21.27 11.33 28.11
CA TYR A 85 22.19 12.00 29.05
C TYR A 85 23.51 11.25 29.28
N GLN A 86 23.58 9.95 28.97
CA GLN A 86 24.79 9.13 29.02
C GLN A 86 25.84 9.52 27.96
N ALA A 87 25.43 10.03 26.79
CA ALA A 87 26.36 10.53 25.77
C ALA A 87 27.05 11.84 26.20
N LEU A 88 26.43 12.61 27.10
CA LEU A 88 26.96 13.86 27.64
C LEU A 88 27.97 13.66 28.79
N LEU A 89 28.05 12.44 29.34
CA LEU A 89 28.87 12.11 30.50
C LEU A 89 30.11 11.29 30.14
N SER A 90 30.32 10.94 28.86
CA SER A 90 31.52 10.22 28.43
C SER A 90 32.70 11.21 28.31
N PRO A 91 33.72 11.17 29.18
CA PRO A 91 34.80 12.17 29.23
C PRO A 91 35.85 12.00 28.13
N TYR A 92 35.59 11.15 27.14
CA TYR A 92 36.55 10.75 26.12
C TYR A 92 35.94 10.97 24.75
N SER A 93 35.88 12.23 24.31
CA SER A 93 35.52 12.57 22.94
C SER A 93 36.65 12.18 22.00
N THR A 94 36.75 10.90 21.65
CA THR A 94 37.47 10.54 20.43
C THR A 94 36.64 11.02 19.24
N ARG A 95 37.31 11.73 18.34
CA ARG A 95 36.85 12.19 17.03
C ARG A 95 36.50 11.02 16.08
N GLU A 96 35.69 10.07 16.53
CA GLU A 96 35.19 8.91 15.78
C GLU A 96 33.65 8.82 15.80
N ASP A 97 32.96 9.86 16.29
CA ASP A 97 31.50 9.88 16.46
C ASP A 97 30.71 10.22 15.18
N ASP A 98 31.23 9.76 14.03
CA ASP A 98 30.57 9.84 12.72
C ASP A 98 30.49 8.46 12.06
N ARG A 99 30.52 7.39 12.87
CA ARG A 99 30.53 6.02 12.37
C ARG A 99 29.11 5.60 12.01
N TYR A 100 28.85 5.48 10.71
CA TYR A 100 27.64 4.83 10.17
C TYR A 100 27.52 3.41 10.72
N CYS A 101 26.35 3.07 11.26
CA CYS A 101 26.04 1.70 11.65
C CYS A 101 24.63 1.30 11.27
N SER A 102 24.52 0.03 10.86
CA SER A 102 23.32 -0.57 10.32
C SER A 102 23.19 -1.98 10.85
N VAL A 103 21.99 -2.37 11.27
CA VAL A 103 21.64 -3.75 11.61
C VAL A 103 20.88 -4.38 10.45
N SER A 104 21.36 -5.52 9.96
CA SER A 104 20.87 -6.17 8.73
C SER A 104 19.48 -6.81 8.86
N THR A 105 19.06 -7.13 10.07
CA THR A 105 17.78 -7.76 10.44
C THR A 105 16.58 -6.79 10.38
N ALA A 106 16.81 -5.48 10.23
CA ALA A 106 15.75 -4.47 10.22
C ALA A 106 14.68 -4.77 9.17
N LEU A 107 15.10 -5.10 7.95
CA LEU A 107 14.19 -5.45 6.87
C LEU A 107 13.40 -6.73 7.18
N GLN A 108 14.09 -7.79 7.61
CA GLN A 108 13.44 -9.06 7.92
C GLN A 108 12.38 -8.88 9.02
N LYS A 109 12.72 -8.16 10.09
CA LYS A 109 11.79 -7.91 11.19
C LYS A 109 10.55 -7.13 10.74
N MET A 110 10.74 -6.11 9.89
CA MET A 110 9.61 -5.35 9.35
C MET A 110 8.77 -6.18 8.38
N LEU A 111 9.38 -7.08 7.60
CA LEU A 111 8.63 -8.03 6.79
C LEU A 111 7.77 -8.94 7.68
N ASP A 112 8.35 -9.56 8.71
CA ASP A 112 7.63 -10.49 9.57
C ASP A 112 6.46 -9.84 10.34
N GLU A 113 6.67 -8.61 10.84
CA GLU A 113 5.66 -7.91 11.64
C GLU A 113 4.61 -7.18 10.81
N CYS A 114 4.99 -6.60 9.67
CA CYS A 114 4.12 -5.65 8.95
C CYS A 114 3.66 -6.13 7.58
N GLN A 115 4.36 -7.05 6.93
CA GLN A 115 4.04 -7.47 5.58
C GLN A 115 2.61 -8.01 5.49
N ASP A 116 1.87 -7.55 4.49
CA ASP A 116 0.50 -7.97 4.23
C ASP A 116 -0.53 -7.69 5.34
N ARG A 117 -0.14 -6.88 6.34
CA ARG A 117 -1.08 -6.33 7.33
C ARG A 117 -1.59 -4.96 6.89
N ARG A 118 -2.74 -4.55 7.44
CA ARG A 118 -3.26 -3.18 7.24
C ARG A 118 -2.62 -2.18 8.20
N SER A 119 -2.26 -2.65 9.39
CA SER A 119 -1.64 -1.87 10.45
C SER A 119 -0.71 -2.78 11.23
N CYS A 120 0.46 -2.30 11.62
CA CYS A 120 1.38 -2.96 12.53
C CYS A 120 1.99 -1.92 13.48
N GLN A 121 2.47 -2.38 14.63
CA GLN A 121 3.21 -1.57 15.58
C GLN A 121 4.40 -2.38 16.07
N VAL A 122 5.59 -1.77 16.08
CA VAL A 122 6.84 -2.42 16.45
C VAL A 122 7.58 -1.58 17.48
N LEU A 123 8.04 -2.22 18.55
CA LEU A 123 8.93 -1.58 19.53
C LEU A 123 10.34 -1.49 18.95
N VAL A 124 10.87 -0.28 18.85
CA VAL A 124 12.21 -0.03 18.32
C VAL A 124 13.23 -0.23 19.44
N ASN A 125 13.91 -1.38 19.44
CA ASN A 125 15.08 -1.58 20.28
C ASN A 125 16.03 -2.67 19.78
N SER A 126 17.26 -2.66 20.29
CA SER A 126 18.30 -3.64 19.95
C SER A 126 17.95 -5.09 20.34
N ARG A 127 17.00 -5.34 21.26
CA ARG A 127 16.57 -6.73 21.56
C ARG A 127 15.69 -7.31 20.45
N VAL A 128 14.87 -6.46 19.85
CA VAL A 128 13.95 -6.81 18.76
C VAL A 128 14.71 -6.92 17.43
N PHE A 129 15.62 -5.99 17.20
CA PHE A 129 16.35 -5.89 15.94
C PHE A 129 17.73 -6.55 15.99
N GLY A 130 18.22 -7.05 17.12
CA GLY A 130 19.48 -7.80 17.18
C GLY A 130 20.69 -7.00 17.69
N THR A 131 21.85 -7.65 17.77
CA THR A 131 23.01 -7.16 18.53
C THR A 131 23.42 -5.75 18.12
N ASP A 132 23.54 -4.88 19.12
CA ASP A 132 23.86 -3.48 18.94
C ASP A 132 25.33 -3.30 18.51
N GLN A 133 25.54 -3.02 17.22
CA GLN A 133 26.86 -2.71 16.66
C GLN A 133 27.34 -1.29 17.01
N CYS A 134 26.51 -0.52 17.72
CA CYS A 134 26.73 0.88 18.10
C CYS A 134 26.24 1.14 19.54
N PRO A 135 26.90 0.56 20.55
CA PRO A 135 26.52 0.80 21.95
C PRO A 135 26.74 2.28 22.30
N GLY A 136 25.77 2.87 23.00
CA GLY A 136 25.87 4.24 23.52
C GLY A 136 25.50 5.37 22.55
N SER A 137 25.12 5.06 21.30
CA SER A 137 24.59 6.06 20.36
C SER A 137 23.07 5.98 20.20
N SER A 138 22.44 7.14 19.94
CA SER A 138 21.02 7.25 19.62
C SER A 138 20.76 6.62 18.26
N LYS A 139 20.05 5.48 18.26
CA LYS A 139 19.64 4.75 17.07
C LYS A 139 18.21 5.11 16.69
N TYR A 140 17.87 4.89 15.43
CA TYR A 140 16.53 5.02 14.92
C TYR A 140 16.19 3.88 13.95
N LEU A 141 14.91 3.55 13.88
CA LEU A 141 14.34 2.72 12.83
C LEU A 141 13.71 3.65 11.79
N ILE A 142 13.98 3.41 10.52
CA ILE A 142 13.28 4.01 9.39
C ILE A 142 12.80 2.89 8.47
N VAL A 143 11.54 2.95 8.05
CA VAL A 143 10.93 1.99 7.13
C VAL A 143 10.38 2.71 5.91
N TRP A 144 10.69 2.17 4.74
CA TRP A 144 10.11 2.58 3.47
C TRP A 144 9.08 1.53 3.05
N TYR A 145 7.85 1.95 2.81
CA TYR A 145 6.77 1.03 2.43
C TYR A 145 5.82 1.67 1.42
N LYS A 146 5.01 0.80 0.81
CA LYS A 146 3.89 1.16 -0.06
C LYS A 146 2.64 0.47 0.42
N CYS A 147 1.49 1.02 0.07
CA CYS A 147 0.21 0.35 0.29
C CYS A 147 -0.24 -0.27 -1.02
N ARG A 148 -0.51 -1.57 -1.05
CA ARG A 148 -1.03 -2.26 -2.23
C ARG A 148 -2.50 -2.63 -2.03
N PRO A 149 -3.38 -2.50 -3.03
CA PRO A 149 -4.74 -3.00 -2.93
C PRO A 149 -4.76 -4.51 -2.70
N LYS A 150 -5.52 -4.97 -1.71
CA LYS A 150 -5.72 -6.41 -1.47
C LYS A 150 -6.73 -6.93 -2.51
N CYS A 151 -6.24 -7.23 -3.71
CA CYS A 151 -7.04 -7.61 -4.88
C CYS A 151 -6.50 -8.93 -5.49
N GLN A 152 -6.16 -9.88 -4.62
CA GLN A 152 -5.74 -11.23 -5.00
C GLN A 152 -6.66 -12.25 -4.35
N SER A 153 -7.11 -13.22 -5.15
CA SER A 153 -7.97 -14.32 -4.67
C SER A 153 -7.13 -15.35 -3.93
N SER A 154 -7.46 -15.62 -2.67
CA SER A 154 -6.79 -16.63 -1.85
C SER A 154 -7.07 -18.06 -2.29
N VAL A 155 -8.15 -18.29 -3.05
CA VAL A 155 -8.55 -19.63 -3.54
C VAL A 155 -8.01 -19.95 -4.93
N ALA A 156 -7.39 -18.98 -5.62
CA ALA A 156 -6.99 -19.15 -7.01
C ALA A 156 -6.00 -20.29 -7.24
N LEU A 157 -5.00 -20.42 -6.37
CA LEU A 157 -4.03 -21.50 -6.45
C LEU A 157 -4.72 -22.87 -6.27
N GLN A 158 -5.55 -23.01 -5.24
CA GLN A 158 -6.26 -24.25 -4.95
C GLN A 158 -7.14 -24.69 -6.13
N VAL A 159 -7.92 -23.77 -6.71
CA VAL A 159 -8.79 -24.07 -7.85
C VAL A 159 -8.00 -24.47 -9.10
N LEU A 160 -6.87 -23.80 -9.36
CA LEU A 160 -6.02 -24.12 -10.51
C LEU A 160 -5.34 -25.48 -10.34
N THR A 161 -4.77 -25.75 -9.17
CA THR A 161 -4.16 -27.04 -8.86
C THR A 161 -5.19 -28.17 -8.98
N SER A 162 -6.38 -28.03 -8.40
CA SER A 162 -7.40 -29.08 -8.45
C SER A 162 -7.90 -29.34 -9.88
N ARG A 163 -7.94 -28.32 -10.75
CA ARG A 163 -8.48 -28.46 -12.11
C ARG A 163 -7.43 -28.83 -13.15
N CYS A 164 -6.18 -28.42 -12.99
CA CYS A 164 -5.15 -28.50 -14.04
C CYS A 164 -3.94 -29.36 -13.70
N GLN A 165 -3.65 -29.64 -12.42
CA GLN A 165 -2.43 -30.38 -12.05
C GLN A 165 -2.42 -31.78 -12.69
N GLY A 166 -1.30 -32.14 -13.33
CA GLY A 166 -1.10 -33.45 -13.96
C GLY A 166 -1.87 -33.67 -15.25
N LYS A 167 -2.55 -32.65 -15.79
CA LYS A 167 -3.26 -32.76 -17.06
C LYS A 167 -2.41 -32.25 -18.22
N LYS A 168 -2.49 -32.94 -19.36
CA LYS A 168 -1.86 -32.50 -20.63
C LYS A 168 -2.52 -31.24 -21.22
N SER A 169 -3.77 -30.97 -20.87
CA SER A 169 -4.52 -29.78 -21.29
C SER A 169 -5.54 -29.41 -20.21
N CYS A 170 -5.71 -28.11 -19.96
CA CYS A 170 -6.65 -27.60 -18.98
C CYS A 170 -7.34 -26.32 -19.49
N LEU A 171 -8.67 -26.27 -19.35
CA LEU A 171 -9.48 -25.09 -19.64
C LEU A 171 -10.12 -24.58 -18.35
N VAL A 172 -9.89 -23.31 -18.02
CA VAL A 172 -10.45 -22.67 -16.82
C VAL A 172 -11.05 -21.32 -17.18
N ARG A 173 -12.30 -21.09 -16.76
CA ARG A 173 -12.98 -19.80 -16.94
C ARG A 173 -12.59 -18.85 -15.82
N ALA A 174 -12.02 -17.69 -16.15
CA ALA A 174 -11.75 -16.63 -15.18
C ALA A 174 -13.07 -15.98 -14.72
N SER A 175 -13.66 -16.48 -13.63
CA SER A 175 -14.96 -16.02 -13.13
C SER A 175 -14.93 -15.74 -11.61
N THR A 176 -15.72 -14.75 -11.16
CA THR A 176 -15.90 -14.50 -9.72
C THR A 176 -16.65 -15.60 -8.99
N ARG A 177 -17.36 -16.48 -9.72
CA ARG A 177 -18.03 -17.66 -9.13
C ARG A 177 -17.01 -18.71 -8.70
N ASP A 178 -15.98 -18.93 -9.51
CA ASP A 178 -14.93 -19.91 -9.22
C ASP A 178 -13.85 -19.35 -8.29
N PHE A 179 -13.48 -18.08 -8.49
CA PHE A 179 -12.31 -17.47 -7.83
C PHE A 179 -12.67 -16.46 -6.73
N GLY A 180 -13.96 -16.17 -6.51
CA GLY A 180 -14.40 -15.09 -5.63
C GLY A 180 -14.16 -13.69 -6.23
N ASP A 181 -14.59 -12.66 -5.50
CA ASP A 181 -14.29 -11.26 -5.85
C ASP A 181 -13.38 -10.63 -4.78
N PRO A 182 -12.05 -10.69 -4.97
CA PRO A 182 -11.11 -10.16 -3.99
C PRO A 182 -10.99 -8.63 -4.05
N CYS A 183 -11.59 -7.97 -5.05
CA CYS A 183 -11.37 -6.56 -5.34
C CYS A 183 -12.63 -5.74 -5.07
N TYR A 184 -12.53 -4.42 -5.25
CA TYR A 184 -13.70 -3.55 -5.17
C TYR A 184 -14.66 -3.76 -6.33
N ALA A 185 -15.95 -3.48 -6.10
CA ALA A 185 -16.95 -3.46 -7.14
C ALA A 185 -16.49 -2.58 -8.32
N GLY A 186 -16.72 -3.06 -9.55
CA GLY A 186 -16.27 -2.38 -10.77
C GLY A 186 -14.82 -2.59 -11.16
N THR A 187 -13.99 -3.25 -10.33
CA THR A 187 -12.60 -3.58 -10.72
C THR A 187 -12.60 -4.75 -11.71
N ARG A 188 -12.06 -4.50 -12.91
CA ARG A 188 -11.79 -5.57 -13.90
C ARG A 188 -10.68 -6.49 -13.35
N LYS A 189 -10.95 -7.78 -13.40
CA LYS A 189 -10.06 -8.83 -12.88
C LYS A 189 -9.56 -9.69 -14.02
N TYR A 190 -8.39 -10.27 -13.85
CA TYR A 190 -7.80 -11.21 -14.77
C TYR A 190 -7.20 -12.38 -13.98
N LEU A 191 -7.08 -13.53 -14.64
CA LEU A 191 -6.41 -14.70 -14.09
C LEU A 191 -5.01 -14.78 -14.70
N SER A 192 -3.98 -14.66 -13.85
CA SER A 192 -2.59 -14.85 -14.25
C SER A 192 -2.13 -16.21 -13.73
N VAL A 193 -1.56 -17.02 -14.62
CA VAL A 193 -1.14 -18.39 -14.31
C VAL A 193 0.29 -18.58 -14.78
N ILE A 194 1.12 -19.09 -13.88
CA ILE A 194 2.46 -19.58 -14.19
C ILE A 194 2.42 -21.09 -13.94
N TYR A 195 2.84 -21.88 -14.92
CA TYR A 195 2.82 -23.34 -14.85
C TYR A 195 4.09 -23.91 -15.47
N THR A 196 4.36 -25.18 -15.14
CA THR A 196 5.42 -26.00 -15.73
C THR A 196 4.79 -27.22 -16.37
N CYS A 197 5.32 -27.65 -17.50
CA CYS A 197 4.93 -28.89 -18.17
C CYS A 197 5.76 -30.06 -17.66
#